data_AF-A0A2D6FD66-F1
#
_entry.id   AF-A0A2D6FD66-F1
#
_cell.length_a   1.000
_cell.length_b   1.000
_cell.length_c   1.000
_cell.angle_alpha   90.00
_cell.angle_beta   90.00
_cell.angle_gamma   90.00
#
_symmetry.space_group_name_H-M   'P 1'
#
loop_
_entity.id
_entity.type
_entity.pdbx_description
1 polymer ?
#
loop_
_entity_poly.entity_id
_entity_poly.type
_entity_poly.pdbx_seq_one_letter_code
_entity_poly.pdbx_strand_id
1 'polypeptide(L)'
;MKILSAVLLSLLLFGLGAGAFATDLSISGSGRNREVTLNKLLAKVPEGAAITDASCKRIGIAGLNYQYRCSVAWEFSNQYLGNA
;
A
#
# COMPACT_ATOMS: atom_id res chain seq x y z
N MET A 1 -32.04 4.98 -39.09
CA MET A 1 -30.69 5.49 -38.71
C MET A 1 -30.77 6.38 -37.46
N LYS A 2 -31.18 5.83 -36.31
CA LYS A 2 -31.31 6.59 -35.05
C LYS A 2 -30.83 5.81 -33.81
N ILE A 3 -30.58 4.51 -33.97
CA ILE A 3 -30.24 3.58 -32.89
C ILE A 3 -28.72 3.45 -32.71
N LEU A 4 -27.94 3.79 -33.74
CA LEU A 4 -26.47 3.78 -33.70
C LEU A 4 -25.89 4.88 -32.79
N SER A 5 -26.59 6.00 -32.63
CA SER A 5 -26.11 7.12 -31.81
C SER A 5 -26.20 6.87 -30.30
N ALA A 6 -27.09 5.99 -29.84
CA ALA A 6 -27.28 5.72 -28.41
C ALA A 6 -26.20 4.78 -27.83
N VAL A 7 -25.63 3.90 -28.67
CA VAL A 7 -24.60 2.93 -28.27
C VAL A 7 -23.23 3.59 -28.09
N LEU A 8 -22.92 4.60 -28.91
CA LEU A 8 -21.66 5.35 -28.80
C LEU A 8 -21.58 6.22 -27.54
N LEU A 9 -22.71 6.77 -27.09
CA LEU A 9 -22.75 7.64 -25.90
C LEU A 9 -22.62 6.85 -24.58
N SER A 10 -23.06 5.59 -24.58
CA SER A 10 -22.99 4.70 -23.41
C SER A 10 -21.60 4.08 -23.22
N LEU A 11 -20.78 4.00 -24.27
CA LEU A 11 -19.39 3.54 -24.16
C LEU A 11 -18.44 4.58 -23.55
N LEU A 12 -18.72 5.87 -23.76
CA LEU A 12 -17.90 6.99 -23.24
C LEU A 12 -18.03 7.18 -21.72
N LEU A 13 -19.15 6.75 -21.12
CA LEU A 13 -19.41 6.88 -19.68
C LEU A 13 -18.70 5.80 -18.83
N PHE A 14 -18.20 4.73 -19.44
CA PHE A 14 -17.43 3.69 -18.76
C PHE A 14 -15.91 3.96 -18.73
N GLY A 15 -15.43 5.02 -19.41
CA GLY A 15 -14.00 5.35 -19.54
C GLY A 15 -13.40 6.23 -18.45
N LEU A 16 -14.21 6.78 -17.54
CA LEU A 16 -13.78 7.68 -16.46
C LEU A 16 -13.91 7.02 -15.09
N GLY A 17 -13.49 5.77 -14.99
CA GLY A 17 -13.03 5.25 -13.71
C GLY A 17 -11.71 5.94 -13.41
N ALA A 18 -11.76 7.08 -12.71
CA ALA A 18 -10.57 7.65 -12.08
C ALA A 18 -9.93 6.52 -11.27
N GLY A 19 -8.82 5.97 -11.79
CA GLY A 19 -8.02 5.02 -11.06
C GLY A 19 -7.58 5.74 -9.80
N ALA A 20 -8.21 5.41 -8.68
CA ALA A 20 -7.59 5.65 -7.38
C ALA A 20 -6.31 4.82 -7.42
N PHE A 21 -5.19 5.47 -7.75
CA PHE A 21 -3.89 4.88 -7.56
C PHE A 21 -3.79 4.60 -6.07
N ALA A 22 -4.02 3.34 -5.68
CA ALA A 22 -3.67 2.87 -4.36
C ALA A 22 -2.16 3.01 -4.25
N THR A 23 -1.70 4.16 -3.74
CA THR A 23 -0.28 4.42 -3.44
C THR A 23 0.09 3.82 -2.09
N ASP A 24 -0.57 2.71 -1.71
CA ASP A 24 -0.21 1.89 -0.56
C ASP A 24 1.18 1.31 -0.79
N LEU A 25 2.17 2.00 -0.26
CA LEU A 25 3.56 1.59 -0.22
C LEU A 25 3.75 0.74 1.02
N SER A 26 4.58 -0.31 0.92
CA SER A 26 4.89 -1.12 2.08
C SER A 26 6.34 -1.56 2.12
N ILE A 27 6.87 -1.71 3.34
CA ILE A 27 8.17 -2.29 3.61
C ILE A 27 8.00 -3.47 4.56
N SER A 28 8.78 -4.51 4.34
CA SER A 28 8.86 -5.63 5.27
C SER A 28 10.30 -5.93 5.69
N GLY A 29 10.42 -6.52 6.87
CA GLY A 29 11.71 -6.90 7.45
C GLY A 29 11.55 -8.05 8.42
N SER A 30 12.66 -8.68 8.80
CA SER A 30 12.66 -9.73 9.80
C SER A 30 13.73 -9.55 10.85
N GLY A 31 13.48 -10.07 12.05
CA GLY A 31 14.45 -10.08 13.15
C GLY A 31 13.99 -10.89 14.35
N ARG A 32 14.88 -11.10 15.32
CA ARG A 32 14.58 -11.89 16.53
C ARG A 32 13.70 -11.15 17.54
N ASN A 33 13.75 -9.83 17.57
CA ASN A 33 12.98 -8.99 18.48
C ASN A 33 11.91 -8.24 17.68
N ARG A 34 10.65 -8.37 18.09
CA ARG A 34 9.48 -7.81 17.39
C ARG A 34 9.55 -6.28 17.36
N GLU A 35 9.73 -5.67 18.51
CA GLU A 35 9.65 -4.23 18.71
C GLU A 35 10.80 -3.52 17.98
N VAL A 36 12.02 -4.06 18.08
CA VAL A 36 13.19 -3.52 17.38
C VAL A 36 13.01 -3.62 15.87
N THR A 37 12.50 -4.75 15.36
CA THR A 37 12.26 -4.91 13.92
C THR A 37 11.17 -3.96 13.45
N LEU A 38 10.06 -3.83 14.17
CA LEU A 38 8.97 -2.93 13.80
C LEU A 38 9.42 -1.46 13.82
N ASN A 39 10.09 -1.02 14.89
CA ASN A 39 10.58 0.35 15.01
C ASN A 39 11.57 0.72 13.90
N LYS A 40 12.42 -0.22 13.47
CA LYS A 40 13.30 -0.02 12.31
C LYS A 40 12.55 0.17 10.99
N LEU A 41 11.38 -0.46 10.83
CA LEU A 41 10.54 -0.25 9.65
C LEU A 41 9.79 1.08 9.73
N LEU A 42 9.24 1.41 10.90
CA LEU A 42 8.59 2.69 11.16
C LEU A 42 9.53 3.88 10.92
N ALA A 43 10.79 3.78 11.34
CA ALA A 43 11.81 4.81 11.10
C ALA A 43 12.18 5.01 9.62
N LYS A 44 11.74 4.12 8.72
CA LYS A 44 11.93 4.24 7.26
C LYS A 44 10.71 4.80 6.55
N VAL A 45 9.59 4.97 7.26
CA VAL A 45 8.41 5.63 6.70
C VAL A 45 8.78 7.09 6.45
N PRO A 46 8.60 7.59 5.22
CA PRO A 46 8.91 8.98 4.89
C PRO A 46 8.08 9.96 5.73
N GLU A 47 8.65 11.11 6.05
CA GLU A 47 7.90 12.19 6.69
C GLU A 47 6.72 12.63 5.81
N GLY A 48 5.58 12.96 6.44
CA GLY A 48 4.35 13.33 5.74
C GLY A 48 3.54 12.16 5.19
N ALA A 49 4.04 10.93 5.26
CA ALA A 49 3.24 9.73 4.96
C ALA A 49 2.32 9.36 6.15
N ALA A 50 1.13 8.86 5.84
CA ALA A 50 0.21 8.31 6.82
C ALA A 50 0.36 6.78 6.86
N ILE A 51 0.63 6.21 8.03
CA ILE A 51 0.73 4.76 8.20
C ILE A 51 -0.68 4.16 8.10
N THR A 52 -0.86 3.20 7.20
CA THR A 52 -2.14 2.51 6.95
C THR A 52 -2.18 1.10 7.54
N ASP A 53 -1.03 0.42 7.63
CA ASP A 53 -0.90 -0.87 8.32
C ASP A 53 0.45 -0.98 9.04
N ALA A 54 0.45 -1.68 10.17
CA ALA A 54 1.66 -2.07 10.87
C ALA A 54 1.45 -3.43 11.56
N SER A 55 2.11 -4.46 11.05
CA SER A 55 1.85 -5.84 11.43
C SER A 55 3.14 -6.63 11.64
N CYS A 56 3.12 -7.58 12.58
CA CYS A 56 4.23 -8.48 12.85
C CYS A 56 3.72 -9.90 13.10
N LYS A 57 4.30 -10.86 12.39
CA LYS A 57 4.02 -12.29 12.57
C LYS A 57 5.27 -13.05 12.96
N ARG A 58 5.12 -14.00 13.88
CA ARG A 58 6.17 -14.99 14.16
C ARG A 58 6.21 -15.99 13.00
N ILE A 59 7.40 -16.22 12.47
CA ILE A 59 7.65 -17.22 11.44
C ILE A 59 8.67 -18.23 11.95
N GLY A 60 8.41 -19.51 11.71
CA GLY A 60 9.37 -20.58 11.97
C GLY A 60 10.54 -20.50 11.01
N ILE A 61 11.75 -20.76 11.51
CA ILE A 61 12.96 -20.93 10.72
C ILE A 61 13.62 -22.26 11.11
N ALA A 62 14.59 -22.72 10.33
CA ALA A 62 15.21 -24.02 10.53
C ALA A 62 15.71 -24.24 11.98
N GLY A 63 15.60 -25.47 12.46
CA GLY A 63 16.11 -25.88 13.77
C GLY A 63 15.30 -25.41 14.96
N LEU A 64 13.96 -25.49 14.91
CA LEU A 64 13.03 -25.10 16.00
C LEU A 64 13.15 -23.64 16.44
N ASN A 65 13.77 -22.80 15.62
CA ASN A 65 13.94 -21.38 15.88
C ASN A 65 12.77 -20.58 15.28
N TYR A 66 12.64 -19.34 15.72
CA TYR A 66 11.69 -18.40 15.13
C TYR A 66 12.32 -17.01 14.93
N GLN A 67 11.73 -16.27 14.01
CA GLN A 67 11.94 -14.83 13.89
C GLN A 67 10.60 -14.13 13.72
N TYR A 68 10.55 -12.82 13.95
CA TYR A 68 9.42 -11.99 13.59
C TYR A 68 9.63 -11.46 12.19
N ARG A 69 8.61 -11.56 11.34
CA ARG A 69 8.50 -10.83 10.08
C ARG A 69 7.48 -9.72 10.28
N CYS A 70 7.92 -8.48 10.14
CA CYS A 70 7.07 -7.30 10.26
C CYS A 70 6.90 -6.63 8.91
N SER A 71 5.78 -5.95 8.75
CA SER A 71 5.43 -5.10 7.62
C SER A 71 4.85 -3.79 8.12
N VAL A 72 5.17 -2.71 7.43
CA VAL A 72 4.55 -1.39 7.61
C VAL A 72 4.11 -0.91 6.24
N ALA A 73 2.86 -0.47 6.13
CA ALA A 73 2.31 0.16 4.94
C ALA A 73 1.96 1.62 5.24
N TRP A 74 2.08 2.45 4.21
CA TRP A 74 1.75 3.87 4.28
C TRP A 74 1.27 4.39 2.94
N GLU A 75 0.55 5.50 3.00
CA GLU A 75 0.11 6.26 1.84
C GLU A 75 0.60 7.71 1.94
N PHE A 76 0.74 8.36 0.79
CA PHE A 76 0.92 9.81 0.75
C PHE A 76 -0.43 10.47 0.50
N SER A 77 -0.82 11.40 1.37
CA SER A 77 -1.97 12.26 1.08
C SER A 77 -1.71 13.02 -0.22
N ASN A 78 -2.74 13.14 -1.06
CA ASN A 78 -2.68 13.77 -2.39
C ASN A 78 -2.10 15.20 -2.35
N GLN A 79 -2.15 15.86 -1.18
CA GLN A 79 -1.51 17.16 -0.95
C GLN A 79 0.03 17.15 -1.10
N TYR A 80 0.69 15.98 -1.02
CA TYR A 80 2.13 15.81 -1.15
C TYR A 80 2.56 15.28 -2.53
N LEU A 81 1.61 14.81 -3.35
CA LEU A 81 1.92 14.18 -4.64
C LEU A 81 2.14 15.18 -5.78
N GLY A 82 1.92 16.47 -5.55
CA GLY A 82 2.11 17.52 -6.55
C GLY A 82 1.11 17.39 -7.70
N ASN A 83 0.44 18.48 -8.05
CA ASN A 83 -0.37 18.50 -9.27
C ASN A 83 0.56 18.18 -10.46
N ALA A 84 0.30 17.06 -11.14
CA ALA A 84 0.91 16.74 -12.43
C ALA A 84 0.34 17.64 -13.52
#